data_AF-A0A6I9P4G3-F1
#
_entry.id   AF-A0A6I9P4G3-F1
#
_cell.length_a   1.000
_cell.length_b   1.000
_cell.length_c   1.000
_cell.angle_alpha   90.00
_cell.angle_beta   90.00
_cell.angle_gamma   90.00
#
_symmetry.space_group_name_H-M   'P 1'
#
loop_
_entity.id
_entity.type
_entity.pdbx_description
1 polymer ?
#
loop_
_entity_poly.entity_id
_entity_poly.type
_entity_poly.pdbx_seq_one_letter_code
_entity_poly.pdbx_strand_id
1 'polypeptide(L)'
;MRISPRGQARYKKGGPIIAVQVENEYGSYAKDESYMLFIKEALQSRGISELLLTSDNHNTLKSGGVDGAIRSVKLQKLNQRDIQDLNSLQPNSPMMVMDYWTGGYDVWGDLHHVLPLEGWSLATIARGGT
;
A
#
# COMPACT_ATOMS: atom_id res chain seq x y z
N MET A 1 -4.42 14.26 -29.34
CA MET A 1 -3.49 13.81 -28.28
C MET A 1 -2.91 15.05 -27.61
N ARG A 2 -3.34 15.43 -26.40
CA ARG A 2 -2.83 16.63 -25.71
C ARG A 2 -1.49 16.30 -25.07
N ILE A 3 -0.43 16.90 -25.61
CA ILE A 3 0.91 16.84 -25.03
C ILE A 3 0.88 17.77 -23.80
N SER A 4 0.94 17.18 -22.61
CA SER A 4 1.00 17.94 -21.35
C SER A 4 2.28 18.81 -21.35
N PRO A 5 2.22 20.10 -20.95
CA PRO A 5 3.40 20.94 -20.84
C PRO A 5 4.40 20.27 -19.88
N ARG A 6 5.66 20.16 -20.30
CA ARG A 6 6.75 19.69 -19.44
C ARG A 6 6.73 20.51 -18.14
N GLY A 7 6.38 19.87 -17.02
CA GLY A 7 6.39 20.51 -15.70
C GLY A 7 5.32 20.03 -14.71
N GLN A 8 4.30 19.32 -15.16
CA GLN A 8 3.18 18.99 -14.28
C GLN A 8 2.93 17.48 -14.16
N ALA A 9 3.43 16.87 -13.07
CA ALA A 9 3.33 15.43 -12.84
C ALA A 9 2.02 15.00 -12.14
N ARG A 10 1.30 15.92 -11.49
CA ARG A 10 0.18 15.60 -10.60
C ARG A 10 -1.17 15.59 -11.31
N TYR A 11 -2.03 14.60 -11.02
CA TYR A 11 -3.32 14.39 -11.69
C TYR A 11 -4.25 15.58 -11.61
N LYS A 12 -4.38 16.21 -10.44
CA LYS A 12 -5.23 17.41 -10.29
C LYS A 12 -4.72 18.62 -11.08
N LYS A 13 -3.51 18.54 -11.63
CA LYS A 13 -2.93 19.55 -12.51
C LYS A 13 -2.71 19.03 -13.95
N GLY A 14 -3.27 17.87 -14.32
CA GLY A 14 -3.18 17.31 -15.67
C GLY A 14 -2.00 16.38 -15.93
N GLY A 15 -1.31 15.91 -14.87
CA GLY A 15 -0.26 14.89 -14.94
C GLY A 15 -0.76 13.47 -14.60
N PRO A 16 0.13 12.47 -14.58
CA PRO A 16 -0.25 11.07 -14.34
C PRO A 16 -0.32 10.62 -12.87
N ILE A 17 0.25 11.36 -11.91
CA ILE A 17 0.30 10.94 -10.50
C ILE A 17 -1.09 11.08 -9.85
N ILE A 18 -1.73 9.97 -9.51
CA ILE A 18 -3.08 9.92 -8.92
C ILE A 18 -3.10 9.73 -7.41
N ALA A 19 -2.02 9.23 -6.82
CA ALA A 19 -1.91 8.95 -5.40
C ALA A 19 -0.47 9.12 -4.89
N VAL A 20 -0.31 9.35 -3.59
CA VAL A 20 0.99 9.47 -2.90
C VAL A 20 0.93 8.70 -1.58
N GLN A 21 1.94 7.89 -1.33
CA GLN A 21 2.05 7.13 -0.09
C GLN A 21 2.62 8.00 1.06
N VAL A 22 2.02 7.88 2.24
CA VAL A 22 2.43 8.51 3.50
C VAL A 22 3.17 7.46 4.30
N GLU A 23 4.49 7.60 4.44
CA GLU A 23 5.36 6.62 5.12
C GLU A 23 5.36 5.22 4.46
N ASN A 24 6.26 4.33 4.84
CA ASN A 24 6.35 2.96 4.35
C ASN A 24 6.51 1.97 5.50
N GLU A 25 5.50 1.12 5.70
CA GLU A 25 5.49 0.05 6.70
C GLU A 25 5.79 0.54 8.12
N TYR A 26 5.35 1.76 8.41
CA TYR A 26 5.69 2.42 9.66
C TYR A 26 5.25 1.61 10.88
N GLY A 27 4.12 0.91 10.81
CA GLY A 27 3.63 0.08 11.90
C GLY A 27 4.55 -1.10 12.24
N SER A 28 5.43 -1.53 11.32
CA SER A 28 6.48 -2.51 11.56
C SER A 28 7.72 -1.91 12.25
N TYR A 29 7.85 -0.59 12.22
CA TYR A 29 8.96 0.14 12.83
C TYR A 29 8.59 0.76 14.18
N ALA A 30 7.51 1.53 14.24
CA ALA A 30 7.09 2.27 15.43
C ALA A 30 5.56 2.52 15.45
N LYS A 31 5.08 3.28 16.45
CA LYS A 31 3.64 3.56 16.69
C LYS A 31 3.39 5.00 17.13
N ASP A 32 4.16 5.95 16.58
CA ASP A 32 3.99 7.38 16.86
C ASP A 32 2.95 7.99 15.90
N GLU A 33 1.74 8.22 16.42
CA GLU A 33 0.65 8.84 15.67
C GLU A 33 0.92 10.31 15.30
N SER A 34 1.69 11.03 16.13
CA SER A 34 2.03 12.43 15.89
C SER A 34 3.01 12.56 14.73
N TYR A 35 3.97 11.63 14.63
CA TYR A 35 4.86 11.54 13.47
C TYR A 35 4.10 11.26 12.18
N MET A 36 3.17 10.29 12.18
CA MET A 36 2.38 9.97 10.99
C MET A 36 1.51 11.14 10.54
N LEU A 37 0.88 11.84 11.48
CA LEU A 37 0.14 13.07 11.20
C LEU A 37 1.05 14.15 10.58
N PHE A 38 2.23 14.34 11.16
CA PHE A 38 3.21 15.30 10.65
C PHE A 38 3.63 15.00 9.21
N ILE A 39 3.92 13.74 8.84
CA ILE A 39 4.30 13.38 7.46
C ILE A 39 3.14 13.65 6.49
N LYS A 40 1.90 13.31 6.86
CA LYS A 40 0.70 13.58 6.06
C LYS A 40 0.54 15.09 5.80
N GLU A 41 0.62 15.91 6.85
CA GLU A 41 0.49 17.36 6.75
C GLU A 41 1.67 18.01 6.01
N ALA A 42 2.87 17.44 6.13
CA ALA A 42 4.04 17.86 5.36
C ALA A 42 3.85 17.66 3.85
N LEU A 43 3.20 16.57 3.42
CA LEU A 43 2.84 16.35 2.01
C LEU A 43 1.78 17.36 1.55
N GLN A 44 0.72 17.55 2.35
CA GLN A 44 -0.38 18.45 2.02
C GLN A 44 0.06 19.92 1.94
N SER A 45 0.90 20.38 2.89
CA SER A 45 1.45 21.75 2.89
C SER A 45 2.35 22.04 1.68
N ARG A 46 2.98 21.01 1.09
CA ARG A 46 3.72 21.09 -0.19
C ARG A 46 2.80 20.99 -1.41
N GLY A 47 1.50 21.00 -1.18
CA GLY A 47 0.45 21.06 -2.19
C GLY A 47 0.10 19.71 -2.80
N ILE A 48 0.48 18.58 -2.20
CA ILE A 48 -0.05 17.27 -2.58
C ILE A 48 -1.53 17.24 -2.22
N SER A 49 -2.36 16.97 -3.22
CA SER A 49 -3.83 16.98 -3.08
C SER A 49 -4.48 15.75 -3.67
N GLU A 50 -3.66 14.88 -4.26
CA GLU A 50 -3.96 13.54 -4.74
C GLU A 50 -4.34 12.61 -3.57
N LEU A 51 -4.84 11.41 -3.89
CA LEU A 51 -5.19 10.42 -2.88
C LEU A 51 -3.97 10.10 -2.00
N LEU A 52 -4.13 10.18 -0.68
CA LEU A 52 -3.11 9.75 0.26
C LEU A 52 -3.41 8.33 0.73
N LEU A 53 -2.37 7.53 0.90
CA LEU A 53 -2.46 6.16 1.37
C LEU A 53 -1.31 5.78 2.28
N THR A 54 -1.51 4.86 3.22
CA THR A 54 -0.44 4.20 3.98
C THR A 54 -0.33 2.75 3.55
N SER A 55 0.81 2.11 3.78
CA SER A 55 1.04 0.72 3.37
C SER A 55 1.80 -0.06 4.45
N ASP A 56 1.19 -1.13 4.96
CA ASP A 56 1.69 -1.92 6.07
C ASP A 56 1.40 -3.42 5.91
N ASN A 57 2.15 -4.23 6.66
CA ASN A 57 1.88 -5.66 6.81
C ASN A 57 0.56 -5.91 7.56
N HIS A 58 -0.06 -7.06 7.33
CA HIS A 58 -1.38 -7.41 7.89
C HIS A 58 -1.46 -7.21 9.43
N ASN A 59 -0.38 -7.54 10.14
CA ASN A 59 -0.27 -7.46 11.60
C ASN A 59 0.02 -6.03 12.11
N THR A 60 0.44 -5.11 11.25
CA THR A 60 0.81 -3.73 11.61
C THR A 60 -0.08 -2.66 10.98
N LEU A 61 -1.07 -3.05 10.17
CA LEU A 61 -2.08 -2.18 9.56
C LEU A 61 -2.73 -1.18 10.52
N LYS A 62 -3.02 -1.62 11.75
CA LYS A 62 -3.68 -0.77 12.76
C LYS A 62 -2.79 0.39 13.20
N SER A 63 -1.48 0.17 13.35
CA SER A 63 -0.55 1.15 13.91
C SER A 63 0.22 1.97 12.87
N GLY A 64 0.26 1.54 11.61
CA GLY A 64 0.90 2.29 10.53
C GLY A 64 -0.03 3.22 9.74
N GLY A 65 -1.31 3.28 10.10
CA GLY A 65 -2.29 4.15 9.46
C GLY A 65 -2.30 5.59 9.97
N VAL A 66 -2.84 6.51 9.16
CA VAL A 66 -3.13 7.89 9.57
C VAL A 66 -4.49 8.32 9.01
N ASP A 67 -5.28 9.03 9.82
CA ASP A 67 -6.60 9.47 9.39
C ASP A 67 -6.53 10.43 8.20
N GLY A 68 -7.44 10.24 7.24
CA GLY A 68 -7.45 10.97 5.97
C GLY A 68 -6.57 10.37 4.87
N ALA A 69 -5.84 9.28 5.16
CA ALA A 69 -5.21 8.43 4.15
C ALA A 69 -5.93 7.06 4.13
N ILE A 70 -6.09 6.47 2.94
CA ILE A 70 -6.60 5.08 2.85
C ILE A 70 -5.53 4.11 3.35
N ARG A 71 -5.94 3.04 4.04
CA ARG A 71 -5.00 2.01 4.47
C ARG A 71 -4.84 0.99 3.34
N SER A 72 -3.64 0.51 3.08
CA SER A 72 -3.39 -0.56 2.11
C SER A 72 -2.47 -1.61 2.72
N VAL A 73 -2.58 -2.85 2.23
CA VAL A 73 -1.87 -3.98 2.82
C VAL A 73 -0.71 -4.43 1.92
N LYS A 74 0.37 -4.90 2.54
CA LYS A 74 1.45 -5.64 1.89
C LYS A 74 1.39 -7.11 2.28
N LEU A 75 1.53 -7.98 1.29
CA LEU A 75 1.46 -9.43 1.52
C LEU A 75 2.11 -10.21 0.37
N GLN A 76 2.62 -11.41 0.67
CA GLN A 76 3.13 -12.35 -0.33
C GLN A 76 2.06 -13.36 -0.80
N LYS A 77 1.02 -13.56 0.01
CA LYS A 77 -0.10 -14.47 -0.27
C LYS A 77 -1.38 -13.87 0.28
N LEU A 78 -2.40 -13.79 -0.57
CA LEU A 78 -3.72 -13.31 -0.16
C LEU A 78 -4.45 -14.39 0.63
N ASN A 79 -4.96 -14.04 1.80
CA ASN A 79 -5.89 -14.87 2.55
C ASN A 79 -7.14 -14.07 2.94
N GLN A 80 -8.22 -14.78 3.25
CA GLN A 80 -9.52 -14.16 3.56
C GLN A 80 -9.49 -13.30 4.83
N ARG A 81 -8.57 -13.58 5.75
CA ARG A 81 -8.39 -12.81 6.98
C ARG A 81 -7.80 -11.44 6.71
N ASP A 82 -6.85 -11.32 5.77
CA ASP A 82 -6.28 -10.02 5.38
C ASP A 82 -7.35 -9.06 4.87
N ILE A 83 -8.30 -9.59 4.09
CA ILE A 83 -9.48 -8.88 3.58
C ILE A 83 -10.38 -8.43 4.73
N GLN A 84 -10.69 -9.33 5.66
CA GLN A 84 -11.56 -9.04 6.80
C GLN A 84 -10.95 -8.02 7.76
N ASP A 85 -9.64 -8.14 8.05
CA ASP A 85 -8.92 -7.23 8.94
C ASP A 85 -8.86 -5.82 8.34
N LEU A 86 -8.55 -5.70 7.04
CA LEU A 86 -8.55 -4.41 6.36
C LEU A 86 -9.95 -3.80 6.30
N ASN A 87 -10.98 -4.58 5.97
CA ASN A 87 -12.36 -4.13 5.96
C ASN A 87 -12.85 -3.70 7.35
N SER A 88 -12.40 -4.36 8.42
CA SER A 88 -12.76 -3.98 9.80
C SER A 88 -12.14 -2.64 10.21
N LEU A 89 -10.95 -2.31 9.70
CA LEU A 89 -10.28 -1.04 9.95
C LEU A 89 -10.79 0.11 9.06
N GLN A 90 -11.32 -0.19 7.87
CA GLN A 90 -11.82 0.81 6.92
C GLN A 90 -13.02 0.31 6.07
N PRO A 91 -14.19 0.08 6.68
CA PRO A 91 -15.31 -0.65 6.06
C PRO A 91 -15.92 0.00 4.81
N ASN A 92 -15.70 1.30 4.60
CA ASN A 92 -16.24 2.07 3.47
C ASN A 92 -15.15 2.57 2.52
N SER A 93 -13.98 1.92 2.52
CA SER A 93 -12.83 2.28 1.68
C SER A 93 -12.49 1.14 0.71
N PRO A 94 -11.90 1.45 -0.46
CA PRO A 94 -11.46 0.41 -1.38
C PRO A 94 -10.39 -0.46 -0.71
N MET A 95 -10.46 -1.76 -0.95
CA MET A 95 -9.40 -2.69 -0.56
C MET A 95 -8.29 -2.65 -1.59
N MET A 96 -7.06 -2.43 -1.13
CA MET A 96 -5.88 -2.38 -1.98
C MET A 96 -4.74 -3.16 -1.33
N VAL A 97 -4.21 -4.11 -2.08
CA VAL A 97 -2.87 -4.67 -1.84
C VAL A 97 -1.89 -3.72 -2.54
N MET A 98 -1.07 -3.01 -1.78
CA MET A 98 -0.09 -2.08 -2.34
C MET A 98 1.08 -2.85 -2.94
N ASP A 99 1.65 -3.75 -2.14
CA ASP A 99 2.75 -4.60 -2.54
C ASP A 99 2.29 -6.06 -2.45
N TYR A 100 2.15 -6.68 -3.62
CA TYR A 100 1.98 -8.11 -3.72
C TYR A 100 3.32 -8.74 -4.10
N TRP A 101 4.04 -9.28 -3.12
CA TRP A 101 5.39 -9.78 -3.33
C TRP A 101 5.36 -11.09 -4.12
N THR A 102 5.84 -11.04 -5.36
CA THR A 102 5.88 -12.19 -6.28
C THR A 102 7.18 -12.98 -6.25
N GLY A 103 8.10 -12.58 -5.35
CA GLY A 103 9.40 -13.21 -5.16
C GLY A 103 10.01 -12.80 -3.82
N GLY A 104 11.26 -13.18 -3.61
CA GLY A 104 12.13 -12.69 -2.54
C GLY A 104 13.40 -12.08 -3.13
N TYR A 105 14.12 -11.30 -2.33
CA TYR A 105 15.47 -10.84 -2.69
C TYR A 105 16.50 -11.87 -2.20
N ASP A 106 17.64 -11.94 -2.89
CA ASP A 106 18.74 -12.82 -2.46
C ASP A 106 19.65 -12.12 -1.45
N VAL A 107 20.25 -12.91 -0.57
CA VAL A 107 21.26 -12.48 0.39
C VAL A 107 22.56 -13.23 0.10
N TRP A 108 23.70 -12.56 0.23
CA TRP A 108 25.00 -13.16 -0.02
C TRP A 108 25.22 -14.41 0.84
N GLY A 109 25.51 -15.54 0.18
CA GLY A 109 25.76 -16.81 0.84
C GLY A 109 24.53 -17.71 1.01
N ASP A 110 23.32 -17.17 0.80
CA ASP A 110 22.09 -17.94 0.82
C ASP A 110 21.76 -18.54 -0.55
N LEU A 111 20.86 -19.53 -0.55
CA LEU A 111 20.29 -20.07 -1.78
C LEU A 111 19.35 -19.06 -2.41
N HIS A 112 19.32 -19.05 -3.75
CA HIS A 112 18.41 -18.21 -4.53
C HIS A 112 16.94 -18.43 -4.12
N HIS A 113 16.22 -17.34 -3.85
CA HIS A 113 14.81 -17.40 -3.46
C HIS A 113 13.90 -17.69 -4.66
N VAL A 114 13.20 -18.82 -4.60
CA VAL A 114 12.22 -19.23 -5.63
C VAL A 114 10.83 -19.35 -5.00
N LEU A 115 9.85 -18.64 -5.57
CA LEU A 115 8.44 -18.84 -5.25
C LEU A 115 7.77 -19.66 -6.37
N PRO A 116 7.24 -20.87 -6.08
CA PRO A 116 6.59 -21.71 -7.07
C PRO A 116 5.25 -21.13 -7.53
N LEU A 117 4.97 -21.27 -8.84
CA LEU A 117 3.77 -20.73 -9.49
C LEU A 117 2.45 -21.40 -9.08
N GLU A 118 2.49 -22.59 -8.47
CA GLU A 118 1.29 -23.37 -8.12
C GLU A 118 0.34 -22.61 -7.17
N GLY A 119 0.85 -21.66 -6.38
CA GLY A 119 0.06 -20.77 -5.52
C GLY A 119 -0.58 -19.56 -6.22
N TRP A 120 -0.29 -19.32 -7.50
CA TRP A 120 -0.53 -18.05 -8.20
C TRP A 120 -1.63 -18.12 -9.28
N SER A 121 -2.33 -19.25 -9.39
CA SER A 121 -3.41 -19.37 -10.37
C SER A 121 -4.54 -18.37 -10.05
N LEU A 122 -5.10 -17.70 -11.06
CA LEU A 122 -6.28 -16.84 -10.92
C LEU A 122 -7.44 -17.58 -10.25
N ALA A 123 -7.53 -18.90 -10.48
CA ALA A 123 -8.52 -19.75 -9.83
C ALA A 123 -8.25 -19.92 -8.33
N THR A 124 -7.01 -19.87 -7.86
CA THR A 124 -6.66 -19.94 -6.43
C THR A 124 -6.89 -18.59 -5.75
N ILE A 125 -6.55 -17.49 -6.42
CA ILE A 125 -6.74 -16.11 -5.92
C ILE A 125 -8.24 -15.75 -5.86
N ALA A 126 -9.02 -16.13 -6.86
CA ALA A 126 -10.47 -15.89 -6.90
C ALA A 126 -11.26 -16.82 -5.96
N ARG A 127 -10.69 -17.96 -5.54
CA ARG A 127 -11.32 -18.92 -4.62
C ARG A 127 -11.00 -18.68 -3.14
N GLY A 128 -10.51 -17.50 -2.76
CA GLY A 128 -10.42 -17.06 -1.36
C GLY A 128 -11.78 -16.89 -0.65
N GLY A 129 -12.81 -17.64 -1.03
CA GLY A 129 -14.16 -17.59 -0.48
C GLY A 129 -14.76 -18.98 -0.36
N THR A 130 -14.46 -19.65 0.75
CA THR A 130 -15.36 -20.56 1.47
C THR A 130 -15.09 -20.39 2.96
#